data_AF-D4P912-F1
#
_entry.id   AF-D4P912-F1
#
_cell.length_a   1.000
_cell.length_b   1.000
_cell.length_c   1.000
_cell.angle_alpha   90.00
_cell.angle_beta   90.00
_cell.angle_gamma   90.00
#
_symmetry.space_group_name_H-M   'P 1'
#
loop_
_entity.id
_entity.type
_entity.pdbx_description
1 polymer ?
#
loop_
_entity_poly.entity_id
_entity_poly.type
_entity_poly.pdbx_seq_one_letter_code
_entity_poly.pdbx_strand_id
1 'polypeptide(L)'
;HIVDILVDNTARYSLFSFMDGFSGYNQIKMAPEDKENTAFVTAWGTFCYKVMPFRLKNAGATYQRAMVTLFHDMMHKEIEVYVDDMLHKTVECYVDDM
;
A
#
# COMPACT_ATOMS: atom_id res chain seq x y z
N HIS A 1 -11.71 11.02 5.66
CA HIS A 1 -10.71 10.19 6.34
C HIS A 1 -9.26 10.60 6.07
N ILE A 2 -8.72 10.62 4.84
CA ILE A 2 -7.39 11.23 4.59
C ILE A 2 -7.41 12.72 4.97
N VAL A 3 -8.52 13.41 4.65
CA VAL A 3 -8.76 14.81 5.05
C VAL A 3 -8.75 14.98 6.57
N ASP A 4 -9.35 14.05 7.34
CA ASP A 4 -9.37 14.13 8.80
C ASP A 4 -7.97 13.92 9.39
N ILE A 5 -7.16 13.02 8.81
CA ILE A 5 -5.75 12.84 9.17
C ILE A 5 -4.93 14.10 8.85
N LEU A 6 -5.20 14.77 7.73
CA LEU A 6 -4.53 16.04 7.39
C LEU A 6 -4.92 17.15 8.38
N VAL A 7 -6.18 17.20 8.79
CA VAL A 7 -6.71 18.20 9.73
C VAL A 7 -6.17 18.01 11.15
N ASP A 8 -6.12 16.79 11.67
CA ASP A 8 -5.60 16.50 13.02
C ASP A 8 -4.08 16.79 13.15
N ASN A 9 -3.35 16.82 12.03
CA ASN A 9 -1.89 16.89 12.03
C ASN A 9 -1.29 18.27 11.82
N THR A 10 -2.09 19.30 11.51
CA THR A 10 -1.59 20.69 11.40
C THR A 10 -0.91 21.16 12.71
N ALA A 11 -1.13 20.45 13.81
CA ALA A 11 -0.54 20.73 15.12
C ALA A 11 0.70 19.89 15.50
N ARG A 12 1.09 18.81 14.78
CA ARG A 12 2.10 17.84 15.30
C ARG A 12 3.14 17.26 14.32
N TYR A 13 2.94 17.28 13.00
CA TYR A 13 3.90 16.74 12.01
C TYR A 13 4.14 17.75 10.89
N SER A 14 5.40 17.90 10.44
CA SER A 14 5.80 18.96 9.50
C SER A 14 5.81 18.53 8.03
N LEU A 15 5.96 17.22 7.74
CA LEU A 15 5.99 16.72 6.37
C LEU A 15 5.20 15.42 6.19
N PHE A 16 4.47 15.34 5.08
CA PHE A 16 3.76 14.14 4.64
C PHE A 16 4.20 13.74 3.25
N SER A 17 4.50 12.46 3.08
CA SER A 17 4.74 11.84 1.78
C SER A 17 3.63 10.85 1.48
N PHE A 18 2.94 11.09 0.38
CA PHE A 18 1.93 10.17 -0.13
C PHE A 18 2.55 9.25 -1.17
N MET A 19 2.45 7.96 -0.93
CA MET A 19 2.94 6.94 -1.85
C MET A 19 1.74 6.15 -2.38
N ASP A 20 1.53 6.23 -3.69
CA ASP A 20 0.54 5.44 -4.39
C ASP A 20 1.01 3.99 -4.50
N GLY A 21 0.22 3.07 -3.94
CA GLY A 21 0.45 1.62 -3.97
C GLY A 21 0.15 0.98 -5.32
N PHE A 22 -0.20 1.74 -6.36
CA PHE A 22 -0.48 1.26 -7.72
C PHE A 22 0.58 0.26 -8.23
N SER A 23 1.86 0.57 -8.04
CA SER A 23 2.96 -0.33 -8.41
C SER A 23 3.21 -1.44 -7.39
N GLY A 24 2.77 -1.26 -6.14
CA GLY A 24 2.94 -2.21 -5.04
C GLY A 24 2.17 -3.51 -5.25
N TYR A 25 1.01 -3.47 -5.91
CA TYR A 25 0.24 -4.65 -6.28
C TYR A 25 1.02 -5.66 -7.11
N ASN A 26 1.81 -5.16 -8.08
CA ASN A 26 2.61 -6.00 -8.96
C ASN A 26 3.78 -6.68 -8.23
N GLN A 27 4.07 -6.32 -6.99
CA GLN A 27 5.10 -6.97 -6.15
C GLN A 27 4.52 -8.08 -5.28
N ILE A 28 3.20 -8.13 -5.09
CA ILE A 28 2.52 -9.16 -4.29
C ILE A 28 2.27 -10.39 -5.16
N LYS A 29 2.89 -11.51 -4.81
CA LYS A 29 2.71 -12.78 -5.54
C LYS A 29 1.27 -13.28 -5.39
N MET A 30 0.71 -13.76 -6.50
CA MET A 30 -0.59 -14.44 -6.46
C MET A 30 -0.48 -15.78 -5.74
N ALA A 31 -1.43 -16.07 -4.85
CA ALA A 31 -1.54 -17.39 -4.23
C ALA A 31 -1.73 -18.45 -5.34
N PRO A 32 -1.04 -19.61 -5.28
CA PRO A 32 -1.13 -20.63 -6.33
C PRO A 32 -2.56 -21.05 -6.66
N GLU A 33 -3.40 -21.16 -5.62
CA GLU A 33 -4.82 -21.55 -5.71
C GLU A 33 -5.69 -20.49 -6.42
N ASP A 34 -5.32 -19.21 -6.33
CA ASP A 34 -6.07 -18.10 -6.93
C ASP A 34 -5.61 -17.75 -8.35
N LYS A 35 -4.51 -18.34 -8.85
CA LYS A 35 -4.00 -18.06 -10.20
C LYS A 35 -4.97 -18.48 -11.29
N GLU A 36 -5.62 -19.62 -11.14
CA GLU A 36 -6.59 -20.11 -12.13
C GLU A 36 -7.85 -19.25 -12.14
N ASN A 37 -8.28 -18.75 -10.97
CA ASN A 37 -9.41 -17.82 -10.83
C ASN A 37 -9.17 -16.45 -11.47
N THR A 38 -7.92 -16.13 -11.78
CA THR A 38 -7.50 -14.88 -12.44
C THR A 38 -7.09 -15.10 -13.89
N ALA A 39 -7.47 -16.24 -14.48
CA ALA A 39 -7.24 -16.52 -15.89
C ALA A 39 -8.04 -15.56 -16.80
N PHE A 40 -7.41 -15.09 -17.88
CA PHE A 40 -8.04 -14.30 -18.93
C PHE A 40 -7.75 -14.89 -20.30
N VAL A 41 -8.72 -14.77 -21.21
CA VAL A 41 -8.62 -15.30 -22.57
C VAL A 41 -8.21 -14.19 -23.52
N THR A 42 -7.23 -14.48 -24.36
CA THR A 42 -6.79 -13.63 -25.47
C THR A 42 -6.96 -14.39 -26.79
N ALA A 43 -6.82 -13.71 -27.93
CA ALA A 43 -6.82 -14.35 -29.24
C ALA A 43 -5.72 -15.43 -29.41
N TRP A 44 -4.68 -15.39 -28.56
CA TRP A 44 -3.54 -16.31 -28.59
C TRP A 44 -3.59 -17.40 -27.52
N GLY A 45 -4.63 -17.43 -26.67
CA GLY A 45 -4.82 -18.43 -25.63
C GLY A 45 -5.18 -17.85 -24.26
N THR A 46 -5.20 -18.73 -23.27
CA THR A 46 -5.53 -18.42 -21.87
C THR A 46 -4.28 -18.15 -21.06
N PHE A 47 -4.26 -17.04 -20.32
CA PHE A 47 -3.15 -16.60 -19.49
C PHE A 47 -3.61 -16.36 -18.06
N CYS A 48 -2.74 -16.59 -17.07
CA CYS A 48 -3.02 -16.34 -15.66
C CYS A 48 -2.06 -15.30 -15.09
N TYR A 49 -2.53 -14.48 -14.15
CA TYR A 49 -1.68 -13.50 -13.48
C TYR A 49 -0.72 -14.18 -12.48
N LYS A 50 0.57 -13.81 -12.53
CA LYS A 50 1.60 -14.29 -11.58
C LYS A 50 1.68 -13.47 -10.30
N VAL A 51 1.35 -12.19 -10.42
CA VAL A 51 1.33 -11.18 -9.36
C VAL A 51 -0.07 -10.58 -9.32
N MET A 52 -0.43 -9.98 -8.19
CA MET A 52 -1.77 -9.45 -7.97
C MET A 52 -2.11 -8.33 -8.96
N PRO A 53 -3.05 -8.53 -9.92
CA PRO A 53 -3.45 -7.47 -10.81
C PRO A 53 -4.32 -6.45 -10.07
N PHE A 54 -4.29 -5.23 -10.57
CA PHE A 54 -5.19 -4.17 -10.12
C PHE A 54 -6.66 -4.57 -10.34
N ARG A 55 -7.57 -4.01 -9.53
CA ARG A 55 -9.02 -4.26 -9.57
C ARG A 55 -9.52 -5.60 -9.04
N LEU A 56 -8.68 -6.43 -8.42
CA LEU A 56 -9.23 -7.54 -7.62
C LEU A 56 -9.89 -6.98 -6.36
N LYS A 57 -11.10 -7.45 -6.06
CA LYS A 57 -11.88 -7.00 -4.89
C LYS A 57 -11.09 -7.13 -3.57
N ASN A 58 -10.21 -8.13 -3.47
CA ASN A 58 -9.41 -8.42 -2.29
C ASN A 58 -7.97 -7.89 -2.39
N ALA A 59 -7.65 -7.10 -3.42
CA ALA A 59 -6.30 -6.56 -3.62
C ALA A 59 -5.90 -5.65 -2.46
N GLY A 60 -6.71 -4.63 -2.16
CA GLY A 60 -6.44 -3.67 -1.08
C GLY A 60 -6.28 -4.35 0.29
N ALA A 61 -7.13 -5.34 0.61
CA ALA A 61 -6.99 -6.09 1.87
C ALA A 61 -5.68 -6.88 1.96
N THR A 62 -5.19 -7.41 0.83
CA THR A 62 -3.93 -8.14 0.79
C THR A 62 -2.74 -7.18 0.87
N TYR A 63 -2.82 -6.04 0.19
CA TYR A 63 -1.83 -4.98 0.26
C TYR A 63 -1.70 -4.43 1.68
N GLN A 64 -2.82 -4.10 2.33
CA GLN A 64 -2.84 -3.67 3.73
C GLN A 64 -2.19 -4.69 4.66
N ARG A 65 -2.52 -5.99 4.54
CA ARG A 65 -1.86 -7.04 5.34
C ARG A 65 -0.35 -7.12 5.09
N ALA A 66 0.08 -7.00 3.85
CA ALA A 66 1.50 -7.01 3.51
C ALA A 66 2.23 -5.81 4.12
N MET A 67 1.66 -4.61 4.00
CA MET A 67 2.25 -3.39 4.56
C MET A 67 2.27 -3.39 6.09
N VAL A 68 1.20 -3.85 6.74
CA VAL A 68 1.17 -4.05 8.20
C VAL A 68 2.23 -5.05 8.64
N THR A 69 2.48 -6.10 7.86
CA THR A 69 3.52 -7.09 8.19
C THR A 69 4.92 -6.51 8.05
N LEU A 70 5.17 -5.71 7.00
CA LEU A 70 6.49 -5.11 6.71
C LEU A 70 6.84 -3.97 7.66
N PHE A 71 5.86 -3.13 8.00
CA PHE A 71 6.05 -1.89 8.76
C PHE A 71 5.36 -1.91 10.13
N HIS A 72 5.11 -3.10 10.67
CA HIS A 72 4.34 -3.32 11.90
C HIS A 72 4.68 -2.32 13.01
N ASP A 73 5.97 -2.09 13.27
CA ASP A 73 6.45 -1.26 14.38
C ASP A 73 6.24 0.25 14.16
N MET A 74 6.11 0.65 12.88
CA MET A 74 5.92 2.01 12.41
C MET A 74 4.43 2.34 12.14
N MET A 75 3.56 1.32 12.08
CA MET A 75 2.12 1.48 11.89
C MET A 75 1.52 2.40 12.97
N HIS A 76 0.64 3.30 12.54
CA HIS A 76 -0.05 4.28 13.39
C HIS A 76 0.85 5.32 14.08
N LYS A 77 2.17 5.27 13.88
CA LYS A 77 3.13 6.28 14.34
C LYS A 77 3.57 7.16 13.17
N GLU A 78 4.23 6.52 12.21
CA GLU A 78 4.86 7.17 11.06
C GLU A 78 4.24 6.70 9.74
N ILE A 79 3.59 5.54 9.72
CA ILE A 79 2.99 4.98 8.50
C ILE A 79 1.51 4.69 8.75
N GLU A 80 0.66 5.16 7.83
CA GLU A 80 -0.75 4.79 7.72
C GLU A 80 -1.00 4.21 6.33
N VAL A 81 -1.84 3.17 6.24
CA VAL A 81 -2.16 2.52 4.96
C VAL A 81 -3.67 2.49 4.76
N TYR A 82 -4.14 3.06 3.65
CA TYR A 82 -5.54 3.12 3.29
C TYR A 82 -5.78 2.49 1.92
N VAL A 83 -6.31 1.26 1.92
CA VAL A 83 -6.65 0.47 0.71
C VAL A 83 -5.47 0.34 -0.26
N ASP A 84 -5.24 1.34 -1.10
CA ASP A 84 -4.20 1.41 -2.12
C ASP A 84 -3.10 2.45 -1.78
N ASP A 85 -3.31 3.32 -0.80
CA ASP A 85 -2.45 4.46 -0.52
C ASP A 85 -1.68 4.29 0.79
N MET A 86 -0.40 4.67 0.78
CA MET A 86 0.42 4.77 2.00
C MET A 86 0.74 6.23 2.29
N LEU A 87 0.50 6.63 3.54
CA LEU A 87 0.87 7.93 4.08
C LEU A 87 2.05 7.75 5.03
N HIS A 88 3.18 8.37 4.71
CA HIS A 88 4.30 8.48 5.63
C HIS A 88 4.33 9.87 6.27
N LYS A 89 4.36 9.91 7.60
CA LYS A 89 4.42 11.09 8.45
C LYS A 89 5.85 11.25 8.95
N THR A 90 6.47 12.38 8.68
CA THR A 90 7.81 12.69 9.18
C THR A 90 7.70 13.90 10.10
N VAL A 91 8.29 13.78 11.29
CA VAL A 91 8.58 14.92 12.15
C VAL A 91 9.89 15.52 11.64
N GLU A 92 9.98 16.84 11.47
CA GLU A 92 11.29 17.47 11.25
C GLU A 92 12.19 17.08 12.42
N CYS A 93 13.19 16.22 12.14
CA CYS A 93 14.39 16.20 12.95
C CYS A 93 15.05 17.55 12.70
N TYR A 94 15.13 18.41 13.72
CA TYR A 94 16.25 19.34 13.76
C TYR A 94 17.48 18.45 13.67
N VAL A 95 18.16 18.50 12.53
CA VAL A 95 19.52 17.98 12.43
C VAL A 95 20.29 18.85 13.41
N ASP A 96 20.51 18.36 14.62
CA ASP A 96 21.56 18.92 15.48
C ASP A 96 22.86 18.66 14.73
N ASP A 97 23.29 19.67 13.97
CA ASP A 97 24.70 19.89 13.71
C ASP A 97 25.38 20.12 15.08
N MET A 98 26.02 19.10 15.63
CA MET A 98 27.15 19.26 16.56
C MET A 98 28.13 18.09 16.49
#